data_AF-A0A699ZTK3-F1
#
_entry.id   AF-A0A699ZTK3-F1
#
_cell.length_a   1.000
_cell.length_b   1.000
_cell.length_c   1.000
_cell.angle_alpha   90.00
_cell.angle_beta   90.00
_cell.angle_gamma   90.00
#
_symmetry.space_group_name_H-M   'P 1'
#
loop_
_entity.id
_entity.type
_entity.pdbx_description
1 polymer ?
#
loop_
_entity_poly.entity_id
_entity_poly.type
_entity_poly.pdbx_seq_one_letter_code
_entity_poly.pdbx_strand_id
1 'polypeptide(L)'
;MAPKKVLRLSSFVYKSTTYKLGDCVLVNPDKRDAKPFVGKIRDIIQTGSVPDNIDLMVVWFYRPEEVIGGRKAFHGEQELFVSQHKDRIHRNTVLGHCRVHTLSQYLALPCITTTDFFSRFTYKVGGG
;
A
#
# COMPACT_ATOMS: atom_id res chain seq x y z
N MET A 1 -13.66 25.68 -18.67
CA MET A 1 -12.58 25.36 -17.72
C MET A 1 -11.47 24.66 -18.49
N ALA A 2 -10.22 25.13 -18.42
CA ALA A 2 -9.10 24.45 -19.10
C ALA A 2 -8.77 23.12 -18.39
N PRO A 3 -8.35 22.06 -19.11
CA PRO A 3 -7.94 20.81 -18.48
C PRO A 3 -6.72 21.06 -17.59
N LYS A 4 -6.78 20.63 -16.33
CA LYS A 4 -5.61 20.68 -15.43
C LYS A 4 -4.50 19.82 -16.02
N LYS A 5 -3.29 20.37 -16.12
CA LYS A 5 -2.09 19.62 -16.54
C LYS A 5 -1.90 18.43 -15.60
N VAL A 6 -1.71 17.23 -16.16
CA VAL A 6 -1.43 16.01 -15.42
C VAL A 6 -0.02 15.57 -15.76
N LEU A 7 0.82 15.38 -14.74
CA LEU A 7 2.19 14.91 -14.88
C LEU A 7 2.34 13.56 -14.17
N ARG A 8 2.94 12.57 -14.85
CA ARG A 8 3.32 11.30 -14.23
C ARG A 8 4.76 11.39 -13.77
N LEU A 9 5.00 11.03 -12.51
CA LEU A 9 6.31 11.10 -11.88
C LEU A 9 6.87 9.69 -11.63
N SER A 10 8.19 9.56 -11.58
CA SER A 10 8.86 8.33 -11.16
C SER A 10 9.03 8.24 -9.64
N SER A 11 9.04 9.39 -8.96
CA SER A 11 9.18 9.51 -7.50
C SER A 11 8.65 10.85 -7.00
N PHE A 12 8.45 10.97 -5.69
CA PHE A 12 8.18 12.22 -4.99
C PHE A 12 8.80 12.20 -3.59
N VAL A 13 8.98 13.38 -2.99
CA VAL A 13 9.43 13.53 -1.59
C VAL A 13 8.26 13.95 -0.73
N TYR A 14 8.08 13.30 0.40
CA TYR A 14 7.07 13.64 1.40
C TYR A 14 7.61 13.38 2.80
N LYS A 15 7.51 14.38 3.69
CA LYS A 15 8.08 14.32 5.06
C LYS A 15 9.55 13.85 5.06
N SER A 16 10.37 14.46 4.20
CA SER A 16 11.80 14.14 4.02
C SER A 16 12.09 12.70 3.57
N THR A 17 11.08 11.97 3.11
CA THR A 17 11.22 10.59 2.63
C THR A 17 10.89 10.54 1.14
N THR A 18 11.73 9.88 0.36
CA THR A 18 11.48 9.64 -1.07
C THR A 18 10.63 8.39 -1.24
N TYR A 19 9.60 8.48 -2.07
CA TYR A 19 8.74 7.38 -2.47
C TYR A 19 8.78 7.25 -4.00
N LYS A 20 8.82 6.01 -4.50
CA LYS A 20 8.88 5.69 -5.93
C LYS A 20 7.90 4.58 -6.29
N LEU A 21 7.76 4.37 -7.60
CA LEU A 21 6.95 3.27 -8.13
C LEU A 21 7.44 1.93 -7.58
N GLY A 22 6.50 1.10 -7.14
CA GLY A 22 6.77 -0.22 -6.57
C GLY A 22 7.05 -0.24 -5.07
N ASP A 23 7.22 0.90 -4.41
CA ASP A 23 7.33 0.94 -2.95
C ASP A 23 6.02 0.49 -2.29
N CYS A 24 6.15 -0.15 -1.13
CA CYS A 24 5.01 -0.50 -0.28
C CYS A 24 4.89 0.53 0.83
N VAL A 25 3.67 1.01 1.08
CA VAL A 25 3.40 2.10 2.02
C VAL A 25 2.28 1.74 2.98
N LEU A 26 2.39 2.27 4.20
CA LEU A 26 1.31 2.31 5.16
C LEU A 26 0.42 3.52 4.88
N VAL A 27 -0.89 3.31 4.88
CA VAL A 27 -1.88 4.35 4.59
C VAL A 27 -2.86 4.48 5.75
N ASN A 28 -3.14 5.72 6.14
CA ASN A 28 -4.10 6.05 7.19
C ASN A 28 -5.50 5.53 6.83
N PRO A 29 -6.16 4.74 7.69
CA PRO A 29 -7.46 4.15 7.38
C PRO A 29 -8.66 5.07 7.64
N ASP A 30 -8.45 6.35 7.97
CA ASP A 30 -9.45 7.36 8.34
C ASP A 30 -10.39 6.99 9.51
N LYS A 31 -10.21 5.80 10.10
CA LYS A 31 -10.92 5.29 11.27
C LYS A 31 -9.97 5.18 12.45
N ARG A 32 -10.35 5.78 13.58
CA ARG A 32 -9.60 5.70 14.84
C ARG A 32 -9.45 4.23 15.26
N ASP A 33 -8.26 3.87 15.76
CA ASP A 33 -7.90 2.54 16.27
C ASP A 33 -7.84 1.41 15.23
N ALA A 34 -8.03 1.69 13.94
CA ALA A 34 -7.82 0.72 12.88
C ALA A 34 -6.33 0.60 12.51
N LYS A 35 -5.89 -0.61 12.17
CA LYS A 35 -4.53 -0.83 11.65
C LYS A 35 -4.37 -0.09 10.31
N PRO A 36 -3.19 0.48 10.02
CA PRO A 36 -2.92 1.06 8.72
C PRO A 36 -3.12 0.04 7.59
N PHE A 37 -3.69 0.53 6.49
CA PHE A 37 -3.75 -0.22 5.24
C PHE A 37 -2.35 -0.35 4.64
N VAL A 38 -2.13 -1.41 3.86
CA VAL A 38 -0.87 -1.66 3.17
C VAL A 38 -1.12 -1.62 1.67
N GLY A 39 -0.45 -0.71 0.98
CA GLY A 39 -0.60 -0.52 -0.47
C GLY A 39 0.74 -0.53 -1.19
N LYS A 40 0.75 -0.94 -2.46
CA LYS A 40 1.91 -0.81 -3.36
C LYS A 40 1.68 0.31 -4.36
N ILE A 41 2.60 1.26 -4.45
CA ILE A 41 2.52 2.38 -5.39
C ILE A 41 2.66 1.84 -6.83
N ARG A 42 1.69 2.16 -7.69
CA ARG A 42 1.68 1.80 -9.11
C ARG A 42 1.88 2.99 -10.03
N ASP A 43 1.28 4.12 -9.71
CA ASP A 43 1.48 5.38 -10.45
C ASP A 43 1.56 6.54 -9.46
N ILE A 44 2.34 7.56 -9.83
CA ILE A 44 2.44 8.84 -9.11
C ILE A 44 1.99 9.93 -10.07
N ILE A 45 0.92 10.64 -9.71
CA ILE A 45 0.23 11.59 -10.58
C ILE A 45 0.18 12.94 -9.88
N GLN A 46 0.84 13.93 -10.45
CA GLN A 46 0.73 15.31 -10.03
C GLN A 46 -0.36 16.00 -10.85
N THR A 47 -1.35 16.58 -10.17
CA THR A 47 -2.50 17.22 -10.82
C THR A 47 -2.44 18.74 -10.64
N GLY A 48 -2.42 19.47 -11.76
CA GLY A 48 -2.36 20.93 -11.79
C GLY A 48 -0.93 21.47 -11.63
N SER A 49 -0.83 22.78 -11.44
CA SER A 49 0.47 23.48 -11.37
C SER A 49 1.10 23.49 -9.98
N VAL A 50 0.37 23.02 -8.95
CA VAL A 50 0.87 22.98 -7.57
C VAL A 50 1.81 21.77 -7.43
N PRO A 51 3.10 21.96 -7.09
CA PRO A 51 4.09 20.88 -6.92
C PRO A 51 3.64 19.79 -5.95
N ASP A 52 2.80 20.18 -5.00
CA ASP A 52 2.45 19.37 -3.84
C ASP A 52 1.14 18.59 -3.95
N ASN A 53 0.40 18.78 -5.03
CA ASN A 53 -0.86 18.08 -5.26
C ASN A 53 -0.60 16.75 -6.00
N ILE A 54 -0.22 15.72 -5.23
CA ILE A 54 0.18 14.41 -5.75
C ILE A 54 -0.80 13.35 -5.26
N ASP A 55 -1.36 12.65 -6.22
CA ASP A 55 -2.15 11.44 -6.02
C ASP A 55 -1.35 10.20 -6.41
N LEU A 56 -1.63 9.10 -5.73
CA LEU A 56 -1.03 7.81 -5.94
C LEU A 56 -2.11 6.85 -6.40
N MET A 57 -1.83 6.12 -7.48
CA MET A 57 -2.56 4.88 -7.75
C MET A 57 -1.88 3.77 -6.97
N VAL A 58 -2.61 3.11 -6.09
CA VAL A 58 -2.11 2.01 -5.27
C VAL A 58 -2.84 0.72 -5.58
N VAL A 59 -2.17 -0.41 -5.37
CA VAL A 59 -2.81 -1.72 -5.29
C VAL A 59 -2.76 -2.18 -3.84
N TRP A 60 -3.91 -2.55 -3.29
CA TRP A 60 -4.03 -2.92 -1.89
C TRP A 60 -3.56 -4.34 -1.61
N PHE A 61 -2.96 -4.52 -0.45
CA PHE A 61 -2.83 -5.80 0.21
C PHE A 61 -3.90 -5.92 1.30
N TYR A 62 -4.48 -7.10 1.43
CA TYR A 62 -5.50 -7.36 2.44
C TYR A 62 -4.94 -8.18 3.59
N ARG A 63 -5.30 -7.81 4.82
CA ARG A 63 -5.09 -8.67 5.97
C ARG A 63 -6.10 -9.82 5.95
N PRO A 64 -5.77 -10.98 6.53
CA PRO A 64 -6.69 -12.10 6.63
C PRO A 64 -8.04 -11.74 7.30
N GLU A 65 -8.04 -10.84 8.27
CA GLU A 65 -9.26 -10.33 8.91
C GLU A 65 -10.17 -9.48 8.00
N GLU A 66 -9.66 -8.97 6.88
CA GLU A 66 -10.38 -8.08 5.97
C GLU A 66 -11.07 -8.82 4.80
N VAL A 67 -10.78 -10.11 4.62
CA VAL A 67 -11.33 -10.89 3.50
C VAL A 67 -12.50 -11.79 3.93
N ILE A 68 -13.32 -12.18 2.96
CA ILE A 68 -14.37 -13.18 3.17
C ILE A 68 -13.74 -14.48 3.68
N GLY A 69 -14.29 -15.00 4.78
CA GLY A 69 -13.78 -16.18 5.48
C GLY A 69 -12.86 -15.87 6.65
N GLY A 70 -12.33 -14.64 6.75
CA GLY A 70 -11.57 -14.15 7.89
C GLY A 70 -10.24 -14.88 8.16
N ARG A 71 -9.60 -14.50 9.26
CA ARG A 71 -8.32 -15.08 9.71
C ARG A 71 -8.49 -16.55 10.10
N LYS A 72 -7.51 -17.38 9.73
CA LYS A 72 -7.42 -18.81 10.03
C LYS A 72 -6.18 -19.08 10.90
N ALA A 73 -6.17 -20.21 11.59
CA ALA A 73 -5.09 -20.58 12.52
C ALA A 73 -3.69 -20.65 11.86
N PHE A 74 -3.63 -20.96 10.57
CA PHE A 74 -2.36 -21.03 9.82
C PHE A 74 -1.89 -19.70 9.25
N HIS A 75 -2.66 -18.62 9.42
CA HIS A 75 -2.26 -17.29 8.95
C HIS A 75 -1.29 -16.62 9.92
N GLY A 76 -0.14 -16.19 9.40
CA GLY A 76 0.86 -15.46 10.19
C GLY A 76 0.36 -14.08 10.62
N GLU A 77 0.91 -13.55 11.72
CA GLU A 77 0.51 -12.25 12.26
C GLU A 77 0.69 -11.11 11.25
N GLN A 78 1.85 -11.06 10.58
CA GLN A 78 2.20 -10.10 9.54
C GLN A 78 1.86 -10.58 8.12
N GLU A 79 0.99 -11.60 7.99
CA GLU A 79 0.58 -12.11 6.68
C GLU A 79 -0.40 -11.14 6.01
N LEU A 80 -0.18 -10.92 4.73
CA LEU A 80 -1.02 -10.16 3.82
C LEU A 80 -1.34 -10.98 2.58
N PHE A 81 -2.42 -10.63 1.90
CA PHE A 81 -2.82 -11.20 0.62
C PHE A 81 -2.71 -10.14 -0.47
N VAL A 82 -2.01 -10.50 -1.56
CA VAL A 82 -1.96 -9.66 -2.77
C VAL A 82 -3.36 -9.57 -3.36
N SER A 83 -3.85 -8.38 -3.69
CA SER A 83 -5.11 -8.21 -4.41
C SER A 83 -4.92 -7.54 -5.76
N GLN A 84 -6.02 -7.45 -6.53
CA GLN A 84 -6.11 -6.64 -7.74
C GLN A 84 -6.85 -5.31 -7.50
N HIS A 85 -7.23 -5.02 -6.25
CA HIS A 85 -7.97 -3.82 -5.92
C HIS A 85 -7.05 -2.60 -6.06
N LYS A 86 -7.35 -1.78 -7.06
CA LYS A 86 -6.69 -0.51 -7.32
C LYS A 86 -7.53 0.63 -6.78
N ASP A 87 -6.87 1.61 -6.20
CA ASP A 87 -7.53 2.82 -5.73
C ASP A 87 -6.62 4.04 -5.89
N ARG A 88 -7.22 5.23 -5.88
CA ARG A 88 -6.54 6.52 -5.92
C ARG A 88 -6.56 7.16 -4.54
N ILE A 89 -5.38 7.40 -3.98
CA ILE A 89 -5.23 8.08 -2.69
C ILE A 89 -4.39 9.35 -2.84
N HIS A 90 -4.62 10.35 -1.99
CA HIS A 90 -3.75 11.52 -1.92
C HIS A 90 -2.49 11.20 -1.10
N ARG A 91 -1.32 11.74 -1.47
CA ARG A 91 -0.05 11.44 -0.76
C ARG A 91 -0.10 11.71 0.76
N ASN A 92 -0.99 12.60 1.21
CA ASN A 92 -1.10 12.99 2.61
C ASN A 92 -1.63 11.86 3.52
N THR A 93 -2.25 10.83 2.95
CA THR A 93 -2.70 9.67 3.71
C THR A 93 -1.56 8.68 3.97
N VAL A 94 -0.40 8.84 3.31
CA VAL A 94 0.77 7.98 3.52
C VAL A 94 1.40 8.26 4.88
N LEU A 95 1.54 7.20 5.68
CA LEU A 95 2.15 7.23 7.00
C LEU A 95 3.65 6.94 6.96
N GLY A 96 4.09 6.09 6.03
CA GLY A 96 5.50 5.70 5.90
C GLY A 96 5.70 4.50 4.98
N HIS A 97 6.96 4.10 4.80
CA HIS A 97 7.34 2.87 4.10
C HIS A 97 7.02 1.62 4.91
N CYS A 98 6.79 0.53 4.19
CA CYS A 98 6.79 -0.83 4.74
C CYS A 98 7.39 -1.79 3.71
N ARG A 99 7.57 -3.05 4.09
CA ARG A 99 8.07 -4.10 3.20
C ARG A 99 7.07 -5.25 3.15
N VAL A 100 6.83 -5.75 1.95
CA VAL A 100 6.05 -6.98 1.73
C VAL A 100 6.94 -7.98 1.02
N HIS A 101 7.36 -8.99 1.77
CA HIS A 101 8.31 -10.02 1.36
C HIS A 101 7.57 -11.24 0.77
N THR A 102 8.30 -12.10 0.06
CA THR A 102 7.84 -13.49 -0.12
C THR A 102 7.95 -14.23 1.22
N LEU A 103 7.23 -15.35 1.39
CA LEU A 103 7.35 -16.16 2.61
C LEU A 103 8.81 -16.56 2.89
N SER A 104 9.54 -17.04 1.88
CA SER A 104 10.93 -17.46 2.05
C SER A 104 11.86 -16.32 2.46
N GLN A 105 11.66 -15.12 1.91
CA GLN A 105 12.43 -13.93 2.30
C GLN A 105 12.13 -13.51 3.73
N TYR A 106 10.85 -13.53 4.12
CA TYR A 106 10.42 -13.16 5.46
C TYR A 106 10.98 -14.08 6.54
N LEU A 107 10.93 -15.40 6.31
CA LEU A 107 11.49 -16.40 7.23
C LEU A 107 13.02 -16.31 7.35
N ALA A 108 13.69 -15.70 6.38
CA ALA A 108 15.14 -15.48 6.38
C ALA A 108 15.57 -14.15 7.02
N LEU A 109 14.63 -13.31 7.49
CA LEU A 109 14.98 -12.03 8.11
C LEU A 109 15.67 -12.25 9.47
N PRO A 110 16.80 -11.57 9.74
CA PRO A 110 17.47 -11.67 11.04
C PRO A 110 16.66 -11.03 12.18
N CYS A 111 15.86 -10.02 11.86
CA CYS A 111 14.89 -9.41 12.76
C CYS A 111 13.67 -8.94 11.97
N ILE A 112 12.48 -9.14 12.55
CA ILE A 112 11.20 -8.74 11.96
C ILE A 112 10.74 -7.47 12.69
N THR A 113 10.46 -6.41 11.94
CA THR A 113 9.86 -5.18 12.50
C THR A 113 8.34 -5.16 12.31
N THR A 114 7.68 -4.19 12.93
CA THR A 114 6.22 -3.94 12.75
C THR A 114 5.84 -3.47 11.34
N THR A 115 6.84 -3.19 10.49
CA THR A 115 6.65 -2.76 9.09
C THR A 115 7.11 -3.81 8.07
N ASP A 116 7.50 -5.00 8.55
CA ASP A 116 7.82 -6.14 7.71
C ASP A 116 6.62 -7.09 7.66
N PHE A 117 6.06 -7.24 6.46
CA PHE A 117 4.96 -8.13 6.13
C PHE A 117 5.41 -9.19 5.14
N PHE A 118 4.60 -10.23 4.96
CA PHE A 118 4.82 -11.20 3.90
C PHE A 118 3.53 -11.60 3.21
N SER A 119 3.67 -12.08 1.97
CA SER A 119 2.55 -12.64 1.22
C SER A 119 2.95 -13.92 0.52
N ARG A 120 2.06 -14.91 0.57
CA ARG A 120 2.13 -16.16 -0.19
C ARG A 120 0.84 -16.50 -0.93
N PHE A 121 -0.22 -15.70 -0.74
CA PHE A 121 -1.52 -15.89 -1.36
C PHE A 121 -1.95 -14.65 -2.15
N THR A 122 -2.77 -14.89 -3.17
CA THR A 122 -3.49 -13.83 -3.89
C THR A 122 -4.95 -13.90 -3.49
N TYR A 123 -5.51 -12.79 -3.03
CA TYR A 123 -6.94 -12.61 -2.82
C TYR A 123 -7.58 -12.02 -4.09
N LYS A 124 -8.53 -12.76 -4.66
CA LYS A 124 -9.41 -12.26 -5.71
C LYS A 124 -10.74 -11.91 -5.04
N VAL A 125 -11.11 -10.64 -5.07
CA VAL A 125 -12.49 -10.24 -4.75
C VAL A 125 -13.35 -10.86 -5.85
N GLY A 126 -14.15 -11.87 -5.52
CA GLY A 126 -15.07 -12.46 -6.47
C GLY A 126 -16.04 -11.38 -6.94
N GLY A 127 -16.11 -11.15 -8.25
CA GLY A 127 -17.33 -10.58 -8.81
C GLY A 127 -18.46 -11.54 -8.45
N GLY A 128 -19.53 -11.02 -7.87
CA GLY A 128 -20.77 -11.77 -7.69
C GLY A 128 -21.31 -12.29 -9.01
#